data_AF-A0A0L7KV19-F1
#
_entry.id   AF-A0A0L7KV19-F1
#
_cell.length_a   1.000
_cell.length_b   1.000
_cell.length_c   1.000
_cell.angle_alpha   90.00
_cell.angle_beta   90.00
_cell.angle_gamma   90.00
#
_symmetry.space_group_name_H-M   'P 1'
#
loop_
_entity.id
_entity.type
_entity.pdbx_description
1 polymer ?
#
loop_
_entity_poly.entity_id
_entity_poly.type
_entity_poly.pdbx_seq_one_letter_code
_entity_poly.pdbx_strand_id
1 'polypeptide(L)'
;MKTFLICNAAELWKKETDLPSIPTFSQSLDSALGNDGIQLGSVTEMLGLPATGKTQLCLQLCASVQIPKVLGGLDAEALYVDTNTNFTLSRFREGRYVLKEKEALRRLHLVEAFGLEKFYNSRRDKG
;
A
#
# COMPACT_ATOMS: atom_id res chain seq x y z
N MET A 1 12.77 -21.60 22.00
CA MET A 1 13.50 -22.24 20.90
C MET A 1 12.79 -21.83 19.61
N LYS A 2 13.42 -21.01 18.74
CA LYS A 2 12.79 -20.64 17.44
C LYS A 2 12.89 -21.86 16.53
N THR A 3 11.75 -22.47 16.21
CA THR A 3 11.67 -23.55 15.22
C THR A 3 12.01 -22.97 13.85
N PHE A 4 13.03 -23.50 13.17
CA PHE A 4 13.27 -23.18 11.77
C PHE A 4 12.21 -23.89 10.93
N LEU A 5 11.40 -23.12 10.21
CA LEU A 5 10.44 -23.68 9.26
C LEU A 5 11.19 -23.96 7.95
N ILE A 6 11.41 -25.24 7.62
CA ILE A 6 11.94 -25.64 6.31
C ILE A 6 10.73 -25.90 5.41
N CYS A 7 10.66 -25.21 4.28
CA CYS A 7 9.68 -25.47 3.22
C CYS A 7 10.37 -25.45 1.86
N ASN A 8 9.87 -26.22 0.91
CA ASN A 8 10.41 -26.20 -0.46
C ASN A 8 9.87 -24.98 -1.24
N ALA A 9 10.47 -24.70 -2.41
CA ALA A 9 10.10 -23.54 -3.22
C ALA A 9 8.62 -23.55 -3.68
N ALA A 10 8.04 -24.73 -3.94
CA ALA A 10 6.64 -24.84 -4.34
C ALA A 10 5.68 -24.51 -3.19
N GLU A 11 6.02 -24.92 -1.96
CA GLU A 11 5.28 -24.56 -0.76
C GLU A 11 5.35 -23.06 -0.45
N LEU A 12 6.52 -22.44 -0.65
CA LEU A 12 6.67 -20.98 -0.51
C LEU A 12 5.84 -20.25 -1.56
N TRP A 13 5.97 -20.62 -2.83
CA TRP A 13 5.20 -20.03 -3.93
C TRP A 13 3.69 -20.11 -3.70
N LYS A 14 3.21 -21.26 -3.24
CA LYS A 14 1.79 -21.44 -2.90
C LYS A 14 1.37 -20.51 -1.76
N LYS A 15 2.17 -20.40 -0.69
CA LYS A 15 1.87 -19.48 0.43
C LYS A 15 1.80 -18.01 -0.02
N GLU A 16 2.69 -17.60 -0.92
CA GLU A 16 2.72 -16.24 -1.43
C GLU A 16 1.54 -15.95 -2.37
N THR A 17 1.16 -16.92 -3.21
CA THR A 17 0.05 -16.78 -4.19
C THR A 17 -1.34 -17.04 -3.61
N ASP A 18 -1.46 -17.74 -2.47
CA ASP A 18 -2.74 -17.94 -1.76
C ASP A 18 -3.24 -16.65 -1.08
N LEU A 19 -2.38 -15.64 -0.90
CA LEU A 19 -2.76 -14.34 -0.35
C LEU A 19 -3.46 -13.48 -1.41
N PRO A 20 -4.54 -12.74 -1.05
CA PRO A 20 -5.22 -11.89 -2.01
C PRO A 20 -4.38 -10.65 -2.35
N SER A 21 -4.71 -9.99 -3.46
CA SER A 21 -4.12 -8.70 -3.86
C SER A 21 -5.03 -7.52 -3.49
N ILE A 22 -4.44 -6.33 -3.32
CA ILE A 22 -5.18 -5.08 -3.24
C ILE A 22 -5.39 -4.56 -4.66
N PRO A 23 -6.62 -4.54 -5.19
CA PRO A 23 -6.86 -4.02 -6.54
C PRO A 23 -6.57 -2.52 -6.62
N THR A 24 -5.95 -2.09 -7.72
CA THR A 24 -5.82 -0.66 -8.02
C THR A 24 -7.13 -0.07 -8.53
N PHE A 25 -8.09 -0.92 -8.92
CA PHE A 25 -9.33 -0.60 -9.64
C PHE A 25 -9.07 0.08 -10.99
N SER A 26 -7.88 -0.13 -11.54
CA SER A 26 -7.53 0.17 -12.93
C SER A 26 -7.21 -1.15 -13.61
N GLN A 27 -8.13 -1.63 -14.45
CA GLN A 27 -8.00 -2.94 -15.11
C GLN A 27 -6.67 -3.07 -15.88
N SER A 28 -6.21 -1.99 -16.53
CA SER A 28 -4.95 -1.99 -17.26
C SER A 28 -3.73 -2.09 -16.36
N LEU A 29 -3.76 -1.42 -15.20
CA LEU A 29 -2.67 -1.47 -14.24
C LEU A 29 -2.63 -2.80 -13.50
N ASP A 30 -3.79 -3.30 -13.05
CA ASP A 30 -3.90 -4.61 -12.42
C ASP A 30 -3.35 -5.69 -13.37
N SER A 31 -3.81 -5.70 -14.63
CA SER A 31 -3.29 -6.62 -15.66
C SER A 31 -1.77 -6.49 -15.87
N ALA A 32 -1.23 -5.26 -15.86
CA ALA A 32 0.21 -5.02 -16.02
C ALA A 32 1.05 -5.48 -14.82
N LEU A 33 0.45 -5.54 -13.62
CA LEU A 33 1.08 -6.08 -12.42
C LEU A 33 1.07 -7.63 -12.39
N GLY A 34 0.47 -8.27 -13.39
CA GLY A 34 0.43 -9.73 -13.57
C GLY A 34 -0.57 -10.45 -12.66
N ASN A 35 -1.26 -9.70 -11.79
CA ASN A 35 -2.18 -10.17 -10.76
C ASN A 35 -3.43 -9.27 -10.74
N ASP A 36 -4.39 -9.52 -9.84
CA ASP A 36 -5.53 -8.61 -9.60
C ASP A 36 -5.15 -7.38 -8.73
N GLY A 37 -3.92 -6.85 -8.88
CA GLY A 37 -3.40 -5.69 -8.16
C GLY A 37 -2.11 -5.93 -7.37
N ILE A 38 -1.98 -5.26 -6.21
CA ILE A 38 -0.78 -5.29 -5.35
C ILE A 38 -0.81 -6.49 -4.40
N GLN A 39 0.15 -7.40 -4.53
CA GLN A 39 0.20 -8.67 -3.78
C GLN A 39 0.45 -8.48 -2.27
N LEU A 40 -0.43 -9.03 -1.42
CA LEU A 40 -0.18 -9.09 0.01
C LEU A 40 0.95 -10.07 0.36
N GLY A 41 1.60 -9.83 1.50
CA GLY A 41 2.77 -10.60 1.94
C GLY A 41 4.08 -10.20 1.25
N SER A 42 4.02 -9.22 0.34
CA SER A 42 5.16 -8.68 -0.39
C SER A 42 5.36 -7.19 -0.10
N VAL A 43 6.51 -6.66 -0.50
CA VAL A 43 6.77 -5.21 -0.54
C VAL A 43 6.84 -4.80 -2.01
N THR A 44 5.99 -3.86 -2.42
CA THR A 44 6.01 -3.29 -3.77
C THR A 44 6.56 -1.87 -3.74
N GLU A 45 7.61 -1.61 -4.51
CA GLU A 45 8.20 -0.28 -4.65
C GLU A 45 7.74 0.38 -5.96
N MET A 46 7.26 1.61 -5.87
CA MET A 46 6.87 2.41 -7.03
C MET A 46 7.91 3.50 -7.29
N LEU A 47 8.63 3.37 -8.39
CA LEU A 47 9.70 4.30 -8.81
C LEU A 47 9.21 5.23 -9.93
N GLY A 48 9.74 6.45 -9.97
CA GLY A 48 9.47 7.40 -11.05
C GLY A 48 9.73 8.86 -10.66
N LEU A 49 9.77 9.74 -11.66
CA LEU A 49 9.98 11.19 -11.48
C LEU A 49 8.89 11.86 -10.64
N PRO A 50 9.12 13.04 -10.04
CA PRO A 50 8.06 13.82 -9.42
C PRO A 50 6.84 13.98 -10.34
N ALA A 51 5.64 14.04 -9.77
CA ALA A 51 4.37 14.17 -10.49
C ALA A 51 3.97 13.01 -11.44
N THR A 52 4.64 11.85 -11.41
CA THR A 52 4.23 10.66 -12.20
C THR A 52 3.06 9.86 -11.60
N GLY A 53 2.37 10.38 -10.58
CA GLY A 53 1.19 9.72 -9.99
C GLY A 53 1.46 8.75 -8.83
N LYS A 54 2.71 8.54 -8.39
CA LYS A 54 3.05 7.63 -7.27
C LYS A 54 2.22 7.91 -6.01
N THR A 55 2.20 9.15 -5.55
CA THR A 55 1.43 9.57 -4.36
C THR A 55 -0.07 9.33 -4.56
N GLN A 56 -0.59 9.60 -5.75
CA GLN A 56 -2.01 9.36 -6.06
C GLN A 56 -2.33 7.86 -6.01
N LEU A 57 -1.44 7.02 -6.54
CA LEU A 57 -1.61 5.56 -6.50
C LEU A 57 -1.56 5.03 -5.07
N CYS A 58 -0.66 5.53 -4.22
CA CYS A 58 -0.64 5.17 -2.79
C CYS A 58 -1.96 5.55 -2.08
N LEU A 59 -2.50 6.75 -2.36
CA LEU A 59 -3.79 7.18 -1.80
C LEU A 59 -4.97 6.36 -2.34
N GLN A 60 -4.94 6.03 -3.63
CA GLN A 60 -5.93 5.14 -4.24
C GLN A 60 -5.91 3.77 -3.57
N LEU A 61 -4.73 3.16 -3.36
CA LEU A 61 -4.61 1.87 -2.67
C LEU A 61 -5.11 1.93 -1.22
N CYS A 62 -4.89 3.05 -0.52
CA CYS A 62 -5.46 3.26 0.82
C CYS A 62 -6.99 3.28 0.82
N ALA A 63 -7.63 3.77 -0.25
CA ALA A 63 -9.07 3.72 -0.41
C ALA A 63 -9.53 2.32 -0.88
N SER A 64 -8.84 1.72 -1.85
CA SER A 64 -9.13 0.41 -2.42
C SER A 64 -9.18 -0.70 -1.38
N VAL A 65 -8.23 -0.71 -0.44
CA VAL A 65 -8.16 -1.75 0.60
C VAL A 65 -9.39 -1.73 1.53
N GLN A 66 -10.05 -0.57 1.66
CA GLN A 66 -11.24 -0.40 2.49
C GLN A 66 -12.53 -0.87 1.79
N ILE A 67 -12.50 -1.10 0.48
CA ILE A 67 -13.68 -1.51 -0.28
C ILE A 67 -14.15 -2.90 0.20
N PRO A 68 -15.46 -3.13 0.37
CA PRO A 68 -15.99 -4.42 0.77
C PRO A 68 -15.55 -5.57 -0.14
N LYS A 69 -15.34 -6.76 0.43
CA LYS A 69 -14.96 -7.97 -0.33
C LYS A 69 -15.95 -8.33 -1.44
N VAL A 70 -17.24 -8.08 -1.22
CA VAL A 70 -18.30 -8.30 -2.21
C VAL A 70 -18.18 -7.39 -3.44
N LEU A 71 -17.41 -6.30 -3.33
CA LEU A 71 -17.08 -5.38 -4.42
C LEU A 71 -15.61 -5.54 -4.90
N GLY A 72 -14.93 -6.61 -4.49
CA GLY A 72 -13.57 -6.94 -4.91
C GLY A 72 -12.46 -6.30 -4.06
N GLY A 73 -12.77 -5.50 -3.05
CA GLY A 73 -11.76 -4.99 -2.11
C GLY A 73 -11.43 -5.99 -0.98
N LEU A 74 -10.75 -5.53 0.06
CA LEU A 74 -10.35 -6.39 1.18
C LEU A 74 -11.07 -6.11 2.50
N ASP A 75 -11.91 -5.08 2.54
CA ASP A 75 -12.59 -4.60 3.75
C ASP A 75 -11.62 -4.43 4.94
N ALA A 76 -10.48 -3.75 4.71
CA ALA A 76 -9.45 -3.51 5.71
C ALA A 76 -9.21 -2.00 5.96
N GLU A 77 -8.21 -1.68 6.77
CA GLU A 77 -7.79 -0.30 7.08
C GLU A 77 -6.39 -0.04 6.49
N ALA A 78 -6.03 1.24 6.34
CA ALA A 78 -4.76 1.66 5.77
C ALA A 78 -3.94 2.51 6.73
N LEU A 79 -2.63 2.29 6.75
CA LEU A 79 -1.64 3.15 7.41
C LEU A 79 -0.83 3.86 6.32
N TYR A 80 -0.95 5.18 6.25
CA TYR A 80 -0.19 6.02 5.34
C TYR A 80 0.94 6.71 6.11
N VAL A 81 2.19 6.41 5.76
CA VAL A 81 3.36 7.06 6.34
C VAL A 81 3.82 8.15 5.38
N ASP A 82 3.67 9.42 5.79
CA ASP A 82 4.09 10.57 4.99
C ASP A 82 5.45 11.09 5.44
N THR A 83 6.42 11.06 4.54
CA THR A 83 7.80 11.51 4.78
C THR A 83 8.06 12.93 4.28
N ASN A 84 7.21 13.46 3.40
CA ASN A 84 7.43 14.75 2.73
C ASN A 84 6.29 15.73 2.94
N THR A 85 5.36 15.45 3.87
CA THR A 85 4.22 16.33 4.21
C THR A 85 3.35 16.70 3.01
N ASN A 86 3.27 15.81 2.03
CA ASN A 86 2.52 16.01 0.78
C ASN A 86 1.16 15.30 0.79
N PHE A 87 0.77 14.69 1.89
CA PHE A 87 -0.56 14.14 2.08
C PHE A 87 -1.61 15.26 2.03
N THR A 88 -2.74 14.97 1.37
CA THR A 88 -3.89 15.88 1.40
C THR A 88 -5.17 15.05 1.41
N LEU A 89 -6.04 15.30 2.39
CA LEU A 89 -7.33 14.62 2.51
C LEU A 89 -8.18 14.72 1.25
N SER A 90 -8.14 15.85 0.53
CA SER A 90 -8.86 16.03 -0.73
C SER A 90 -8.55 14.94 -1.75
N ARG A 91 -7.27 14.58 -1.91
CA ARG A 91 -6.83 13.57 -2.88
C ARG A 91 -7.28 12.16 -2.48
N PHE A 92 -7.24 11.84 -1.18
CA PHE A 92 -7.81 10.58 -0.68
C PHE A 92 -9.32 10.49 -0.95
N ARG A 93 -10.04 11.61 -0.80
CA ARG A 93 -11.50 11.66 -1.00
C ARG A 93 -11.91 11.37 -2.45
N GLU A 94 -11.03 11.58 -3.43
CA GLU A 94 -11.27 11.24 -4.83
C GLU A 94 -11.37 9.73 -5.04
N GLY A 95 -10.57 8.93 -4.31
CA GLY A 95 -10.48 7.47 -4.49
C GLY A 95 -11.49 6.63 -3.71
N ARG A 96 -12.30 7.24 -2.84
CA ARG A 96 -13.19 6.52 -1.90
C ARG A 96 -14.48 5.96 -2.52
N TYR A 97 -14.75 6.24 -3.80
CA TYR A 97 -15.94 5.98 -4.62
C TYR A 97 -17.21 5.42 -3.94
N VAL A 98 -17.14 4.23 -3.34
CA VAL A 98 -18.28 3.49 -2.77
C VAL A 98 -18.47 3.66 -1.26
N LEU A 99 -17.50 4.24 -0.55
CA LEU A 99 -17.47 4.38 0.90
C LEU A 99 -18.04 5.73 1.36
N LYS A 100 -18.78 5.70 2.47
CA LYS A 100 -19.21 6.94 3.14
C LYS A 100 -18.00 7.68 3.69
N GLU A 101 -17.97 9.01 3.52
CA GLU A 101 -16.84 9.86 3.93
C GLU A 101 -16.33 9.56 5.33
N LYS A 102 -17.22 9.61 6.33
CA LYS A 102 -16.86 9.38 7.73
C LYS A 102 -16.27 8.00 8.00
N GLU A 103 -16.74 6.99 7.26
CA GLU A 103 -16.23 5.63 7.38
C GLU A 103 -14.84 5.51 6.77
N ALA A 104 -14.65 6.04 5.56
CA ALA A 104 -13.37 5.99 4.86
C ALA A 104 -12.26 6.73 5.64
N LEU A 105 -12.60 7.89 6.22
CA LEU A 105 -11.68 8.68 7.02
C LEU A 105 -11.28 7.98 8.33
N ARG A 106 -12.20 7.24 8.96
CA ARG A 106 -11.91 6.51 10.21
C ARG A 106 -10.93 5.35 10.00
N ARG A 107 -10.87 4.81 8.79
CA ARG A 107 -10.09 3.62 8.40
C ARG A 107 -8.76 3.99 7.74
N LEU A 108 -8.39 5.27 7.72
CA LEU A 108 -7.10 5.76 7.23
C LEU A 108 -6.32 6.41 8.39
N HIS A 109 -5.20 5.78 8.76
CA HIS A 109 -4.30 6.27 9.80
C HIS A 109 -3.11 6.97 9.16
N LEU A 110 -2.81 8.20 9.59
CA LEU A 110 -1.67 8.98 9.09
C LEU A 110 -0.55 8.97 10.12
N VAL A 111 0.66 8.66 9.67
CA VAL A 111 1.89 8.85 10.45
C VAL A 111 2.77 9.83 9.71
N GLU A 112 2.99 10.99 10.31
CA GLU A 112 3.95 11.97 9.81
C GLU A 112 5.35 11.61 10.30
N ALA A 113 6.23 11.25 9.38
CA ALA A 113 7.58 10.82 9.68
C ALA A 113 8.59 11.97 9.49
N PHE A 114 8.34 13.08 10.20
CA PHE A 114 9.22 14.25 10.20
C PHE A 114 10.63 13.90 10.69
N GLY A 115 11.65 14.36 9.97
CA GLY A 115 13.04 14.27 10.44
C GLY A 115 13.73 12.94 10.18
N LEU A 116 13.12 11.99 9.46
CA LEU A 116 13.79 10.75 9.04
C LEU A 116 15.02 11.02 8.17
N GLU A 117 15.02 12.11 7.40
CA GLU A 117 16.20 12.53 6.63
C GLU A 117 17.39 12.82 7.55
N LYS A 118 17.16 13.35 8.76
CA LYS A 118 18.21 13.61 9.75
C LYS A 118 18.79 12.31 10.28
N PHE A 119 17.96 11.29 10.51
CA PHE A 119 18.41 9.96 10.92
C PHE A 119 19.23 9.25 9.84
N TYR A 120 18.79 9.32 8.57
CA TYR A 120 19.52 8.73 7.45
C TYR A 120 20.88 9.42 7.23
N ASN A 121 20.91 10.75 7.23
CA ASN A 121 22.15 11.51 7.03
C ASN A 121 23.15 11.32 8.19
N SER A 122 22.68 11.20 9.43
CA SER A 122 23.55 10.94 10.60
C SER A 122 24.33 9.61 10.55
N ARG A 123 23.91 8.67 9.69
CA ARG A 123 24.61 7.39 9.48
C ARG A 123 25.59 7.43 8.30
N ARG A 124 25.45 8.38 7.36
CA ARG A 124 26.45 8.60 6.29
C ARG A 124 27.70 9.28 6.84
N ASP A 125 27.54 10.26 7.73
CA ASP A 125 28.66 11.03 8.28
C ASP A 125 29.52 10.24 9.29
N LYS A 126 29.15 8.99 9.57
CA LYS A 126 29.89 8.06 10.45
C LYS A 126 30.54 6.89 9.68
N GLY A 127 30.53 6.93 8.35
CA GLY A 127 31.17 5.95 7.46
C GLY A 127 32.40 6.51 6.78
#